data_AF-A0A6A8GEP5-F1
#
_entry.id   AF-A0A6A8GEP5-F1
#
_cell.length_a   1.000
_cell.length_b   1.000
_cell.length_c   1.000
_cell.angle_alpha   90.00
_cell.angle_beta   90.00
_cell.angle_gamma   90.00
#
_symmetry.space_group_name_H-M   'P 1'
#
loop_
_entity.id
_entity.type
_entity.pdbx_description
1 polymer ?
#
loop_
_entity_poly.entity_id
_entity_poly.type
_entity_poly.pdbx_seq_one_letter_code
_entity_poly.pdbx_strand_id
1 'polypeptide(L)'
;MTETSTDSPSDGQNYQTLNENTTRAEIFPAKQHKEEWWEEAEHEGSSLSRYLYDLIQEARMYRDSGAPFIQTQDQTVKQLQNKIDDLQSQLEEARQGGGGGRTHLSIDDLVTRILNEQYQSLDELIERISASDEVANHLQGQIENRLYSLAEKGRVEYQRGHGWRLKEEN
;
A
#
# COMPACT_ATOMS: atom_id res chain seq x y z
N MET A 1 26.76 24.68 -59.55
CA MET A 1 27.78 23.80 -58.93
C MET A 1 28.70 24.73 -58.15
N THR A 2 28.58 24.82 -56.83
CA THR A 2 28.97 23.78 -55.87
C THR A 2 28.07 23.76 -54.64
N GLU A 3 27.45 22.62 -54.39
CA GLU A 3 26.94 22.21 -53.08
C GLU A 3 28.06 21.47 -52.34
N THR A 4 28.26 21.75 -51.06
CA THR A 4 28.84 20.84 -50.05
C THR A 4 28.81 21.59 -48.72
N SER A 5 27.85 21.26 -47.86
CA SER A 5 27.96 20.27 -46.78
C SER A 5 28.35 20.95 -45.48
N THR A 6 27.31 21.33 -44.74
CA THR A 6 27.38 21.69 -43.32
C THR A 6 27.98 20.53 -42.54
N ASP A 7 29.13 20.84 -41.95
CA ASP A 7 29.95 20.00 -41.10
C ASP A 7 29.14 19.49 -39.89
N SER A 8 29.07 18.17 -39.72
CA SER A 8 28.45 17.54 -38.55
C SER A 8 29.51 17.42 -37.46
N PRO A 9 29.28 17.89 -36.22
CA PRO A 9 30.26 17.78 -35.16
C PRO A 9 30.44 16.30 -34.79
N SER A 10 31.63 15.77 -35.13
CA SER A 10 32.11 14.46 -34.71
C SER A 10 32.25 14.43 -33.18
N ASP A 11 31.25 13.88 -32.50
CA ASP A 11 31.29 13.68 -31.05
C ASP A 11 32.07 12.39 -30.71
N GLY A 12 33.40 12.48 -30.88
CA GLY A 12 34.37 11.45 -30.54
C GLY A 12 35.08 11.78 -29.23
N GLN A 13 34.34 11.87 -28.12
CA GLN A 13 34.92 12.09 -26.79
C GLN A 13 35.31 10.76 -26.13
N ASN A 14 36.62 10.55 -26.12
CA ASN A 14 37.47 9.68 -25.30
C ASN A 14 36.86 9.16 -23.97
N TYR A 15 36.34 7.92 -23.94
CA TYR A 15 35.99 7.21 -22.70
C TYR A 15 37.21 6.47 -22.16
N GLN A 16 38.02 7.15 -21.35
CA GLN A 16 39.13 6.54 -20.63
C GLN A 16 38.61 5.53 -19.60
N THR A 17 39.03 4.27 -19.81
CA THR A 17 38.98 3.10 -18.91
C THR A 17 37.61 2.56 -18.52
N LEU A 18 37.01 1.76 -19.42
CA LEU A 18 36.04 0.74 -19.02
C LEU A 18 36.74 -0.32 -18.16
N ASN A 19 36.11 -0.74 -17.05
CA ASN A 19 36.63 -1.85 -16.24
C ASN A 19 36.66 -3.15 -17.07
N GLU A 20 37.44 -4.15 -16.65
CA GLU A 20 37.65 -5.41 -17.40
C GLU A 20 36.36 -6.19 -17.71
N ASN A 21 35.24 -5.85 -17.06
CA ASN A 21 33.93 -6.49 -17.21
C ASN A 21 32.87 -5.63 -17.93
N THR A 22 33.21 -4.46 -18.46
CA THR A 22 32.25 -3.61 -19.19
C THR A 22 32.51 -3.64 -20.68
N THR A 23 31.48 -4.00 -21.45
CA THR A 23 31.52 -4.00 -22.92
C THR A 23 30.55 -2.96 -23.46
N ARG A 24 30.93 -2.28 -24.55
CA ARG A 24 30.07 -1.33 -25.25
C ARG A 24 29.03 -2.08 -26.08
N ALA A 25 27.76 -1.72 -25.92
CA ALA A 25 26.67 -2.12 -26.79
C ALA A 25 26.11 -0.90 -27.51
N GLU A 26 25.86 -1.01 -28.81
CA GLU A 26 25.21 0.03 -29.59
C GLU A 26 23.76 -0.34 -29.85
N ILE A 27 22.86 0.62 -29.63
CA ILE A 27 21.44 0.49 -29.91
C ILE A 27 21.02 1.62 -30.85
N PHE A 28 20.07 1.32 -31.74
CA PHE A 28 19.60 2.24 -32.77
C PHE A 28 18.10 2.53 -32.56
N PRO A 29 17.72 3.33 -31.55
CA PRO A 29 16.34 3.74 -31.33
C PRO A 29 15.90 4.83 -32.32
N ALA A 30 14.59 5.05 -32.40
CA ALA A 30 14.06 6.26 -33.04
C ALA A 30 14.59 7.52 -32.31
N LYS A 31 14.77 8.61 -33.06
CA LYS A 31 15.32 9.86 -32.52
C LYS A 31 14.51 10.39 -31.34
N GLN A 32 13.19 10.34 -31.45
CA GLN A 32 12.26 10.77 -30.40
C GLN A 32 12.48 10.02 -29.08
N HIS A 33 12.55 8.69 -29.11
CA HIS A 33 12.78 7.90 -27.90
C HIS A 33 14.14 8.18 -27.26
N LYS A 34 15.16 8.45 -28.09
CA LYS A 34 16.48 8.84 -27.56
C LYS A 34 16.42 10.18 -26.83
N GLU A 35 15.66 11.15 -27.34
CA GLU A 35 15.45 12.45 -26.70
C GLU A 35 14.69 12.27 -25.38
N GLU A 36 13.60 11.50 -25.38
CA GLU A 36 12.82 11.17 -24.17
C GLU A 36 13.70 10.53 -23.07
N TRP A 37 14.47 9.49 -23.39
CA TRP A 37 15.37 8.86 -22.41
C TRP A 37 16.46 9.78 -21.90
N TRP A 38 16.85 10.78 -22.69
CA TRP A 38 17.87 11.74 -22.30
C TRP A 38 17.31 12.74 -21.29
N GLU A 39 16.09 13.23 -21.53
CA GLU A 39 15.35 14.11 -20.59
C GLU A 39 15.04 13.39 -19.27
N GLU A 40 14.59 12.13 -19.34
CA GLU A 40 14.32 11.29 -18.16
C GLU A 40 15.59 11.06 -17.33
N ALA A 41 16.71 10.72 -17.99
CA ALA A 41 17.99 10.53 -17.33
C ALA A 41 18.51 11.82 -16.66
N GLU A 42 18.36 12.98 -17.33
CA GLU A 42 18.75 14.27 -16.78
C GLU A 42 17.91 14.63 -15.55
N HIS A 43 16.59 14.40 -15.61
CA HIS A 43 15.69 14.62 -14.47
C HIS A 43 16.06 13.76 -13.25
N GLU A 44 16.51 12.53 -13.46
CA GLU A 44 17.00 11.63 -12.40
C GLU A 44 18.45 11.90 -11.97
N GLY A 45 19.15 12.84 -12.61
CA GLY A 45 20.55 13.14 -12.34
C GLY A 45 21.51 11.99 -12.68
N SER A 46 21.13 11.15 -13.65
CA SER A 46 21.86 9.96 -14.06
C SER A 46 22.41 10.09 -15.49
N SER A 47 23.38 9.27 -15.85
CA SER A 47 23.86 9.19 -17.23
C SER A 47 22.92 8.34 -18.08
N LEU A 48 22.73 8.68 -19.36
CA LEU A 48 21.90 7.90 -20.29
C LEU A 48 22.25 6.40 -20.29
N SER A 49 23.55 6.06 -20.25
CA SER A 49 24.02 4.69 -20.18
C SER A 49 23.55 3.94 -18.92
N ARG A 50 23.51 4.63 -17.77
CA ARG A 50 23.09 4.05 -16.50
C ARG A 50 21.57 3.94 -16.44
N TYR A 51 20.88 4.98 -16.86
CA TYR A 51 19.42 4.99 -17.01
C TYR A 51 18.92 3.82 -17.87
N LEU A 52 19.50 3.64 -19.06
CA LEU A 52 19.15 2.51 -19.94
C LEU A 52 19.51 1.15 -19.34
N TYR A 53 20.62 1.06 -18.61
CA TYR A 53 21.00 -0.18 -17.93
C TYR A 53 19.98 -0.55 -16.86
N ASP A 54 19.54 0.42 -16.05
CA ASP A 54 18.57 0.22 -14.98
C ASP A 54 17.21 -0.20 -15.56
N LEU A 55 16.72 0.46 -16.62
CA LEU A 55 15.52 0.05 -17.35
C LEU A 55 15.60 -1.41 -17.87
N ILE A 56 16.76 -1.83 -18.38
CA ILE A 56 16.95 -3.21 -18.84
C ILE A 56 16.91 -4.20 -17.66
N GLN A 57 17.48 -3.85 -16.51
CA GLN A 57 17.45 -4.71 -15.33
C GLN A 57 16.04 -4.81 -14.74
N GLU A 58 15.30 -3.70 -14.68
CA GLU A 58 13.90 -3.72 -14.29
C GLU A 58 13.09 -4.64 -15.21
N ALA A 59 13.22 -4.48 -16.53
CA ALA A 59 12.53 -5.33 -17.51
C ALA A 59 12.89 -6.82 -17.35
N ARG A 60 14.12 -7.14 -16.95
CA ARG A 60 14.53 -8.53 -16.63
C ARG A 60 13.87 -9.02 -15.34
N MET A 61 13.88 -8.23 -14.27
CA MET A 61 13.22 -8.56 -13.02
C MET A 61 11.71 -8.80 -13.21
N TYR A 62 11.05 -7.98 -14.04
CA TYR A 62 9.64 -8.18 -14.40
C TYR A 62 9.39 -9.49 -15.15
N ARG A 63 10.30 -9.86 -16.06
CA ARG A 63 10.23 -11.14 -16.79
C ARG A 63 10.41 -12.34 -15.87
N ASP A 64 11.39 -12.28 -14.97
CA ASP A 64 11.76 -13.39 -14.09
C ASP A 64 10.74 -13.58 -12.95
N SER A 65 10.08 -12.50 -12.51
CA SER A 65 9.02 -12.54 -11.50
C SER A 65 7.65 -12.99 -12.04
N GLY A 66 7.52 -13.23 -13.35
CA GLY A 66 6.27 -13.69 -13.96
C GLY A 66 5.14 -12.65 -13.93
N ALA A 67 5.46 -11.36 -13.76
CA ALA A 67 4.47 -10.30 -13.73
C ALA A 67 3.88 -10.10 -15.15
N PRO A 68 2.54 -10.12 -15.32
CA PRO A 68 1.93 -9.90 -16.62
C PRO A 68 2.29 -8.50 -17.15
N PHE A 69 2.62 -8.44 -18.44
CA PHE A 69 2.84 -7.24 -19.24
C PHE A 69 1.83 -6.15 -18.86
N ILE A 70 2.30 -5.05 -18.25
CA ILE A 70 1.45 -3.89 -17.99
C ILE A 70 1.17 -3.23 -19.34
N GLN A 71 0.13 -3.71 -20.01
CA GLN A 71 -0.52 -3.01 -21.10
C GLN A 71 -1.05 -1.70 -20.53
N THR A 72 -0.35 -0.62 -20.84
CA THR A 72 -0.71 0.78 -20.60
C THR A 72 -0.95 1.12 -19.13
N GLN A 73 0.03 1.78 -18.50
CA GLN A 73 -0.09 2.45 -17.20
C GLN A 73 -1.43 3.21 -17.05
N ASP A 74 -1.98 3.78 -18.13
CA ASP A 74 -3.29 4.45 -18.10
C ASP A 74 -4.46 3.54 -17.74
N GLN A 75 -4.50 2.28 -18.20
CA GLN A 75 -5.61 1.38 -17.88
C GLN A 75 -5.50 0.86 -16.45
N THR A 76 -4.30 0.54 -15.97
CA THR A 76 -4.07 0.13 -14.58
C THR A 76 -4.27 1.28 -13.62
N VAL A 77 -3.80 2.49 -13.93
CA VAL A 77 -4.06 3.69 -13.13
C VAL A 77 -5.56 3.96 -13.08
N LYS A 78 -6.27 3.88 -14.21
CA LYS A 78 -7.73 4.06 -14.24
C LYS A 78 -8.49 2.96 -13.50
N GLN A 79 -8.03 1.71 -13.57
CA GLN A 79 -8.60 0.62 -12.78
C GLN A 79 -8.33 0.79 -11.28
N LEU A 80 -7.12 1.25 -10.91
CA LEU A 80 -6.75 1.53 -9.52
C LEU A 80 -7.51 2.74 -8.99
N GLN A 81 -7.72 3.79 -9.78
CA GLN A 81 -8.57 4.93 -9.42
C GLN A 81 -10.03 4.52 -9.29
N ASN A 82 -10.58 3.76 -10.23
CA ASN A 82 -11.93 3.22 -10.09
C ASN A 82 -12.05 2.34 -8.83
N LYS A 83 -11.01 1.58 -8.49
CA LYS A 83 -10.98 0.76 -7.28
C LYS A 83 -10.83 1.61 -6.02
N ILE A 84 -10.09 2.71 -6.07
CA ILE A 84 -10.01 3.68 -4.98
C ILE A 84 -11.37 4.37 -4.79
N ASP A 85 -12.03 4.79 -5.86
CA ASP A 85 -13.35 5.43 -5.80
C ASP A 85 -14.43 4.46 -5.31
N ASP A 86 -14.39 3.20 -5.75
CA ASP A 86 -15.27 2.13 -5.26
C ASP A 86 -15.00 1.81 -3.78
N LEU A 87 -13.73 1.71 -3.37
CA LEU A 87 -13.37 1.52 -1.97
C LEU A 87 -13.72 2.72 -1.10
N GLN A 88 -13.59 3.94 -1.61
CA GLN A 88 -14.01 5.17 -0.92
C GLN A 88 -15.53 5.22 -0.81
N SER A 89 -16.26 4.86 -1.86
CA SER A 89 -17.72 4.74 -1.85
C SER A 89 -18.16 3.66 -0.88
N GLN A 90 -17.50 2.51 -0.84
CA GLN A 90 -17.75 1.45 0.15
C GLN A 90 -17.40 1.87 1.58
N LEU A 91 -16.37 2.70 1.77
CA LEU A 91 -16.00 3.22 3.08
C LEU A 91 -16.96 4.32 3.53
N GLU A 92 -17.44 5.13 2.60
CA GLU A 92 -18.47 6.13 2.81
C GLU A 92 -19.85 5.48 3.04
N GLU A 93 -20.19 4.42 2.32
CA GLU A 93 -21.35 3.56 2.58
C GLU A 93 -21.16 2.73 3.87
N ALA A 94 -19.96 2.35 4.25
CA ALA A 94 -19.71 1.74 5.56
C ALA A 94 -19.80 2.77 6.70
N ARG A 95 -19.49 4.05 6.42
CA ARG A 95 -19.66 5.18 7.34
C ARG A 95 -21.11 5.65 7.43
N GLN A 96 -21.85 5.67 6.32
CA GLN A 96 -23.23 6.17 6.22
C GLN A 96 -24.28 5.05 6.38
N GLY A 97 -24.02 3.86 5.83
CA GLY A 97 -24.73 2.60 6.06
C GLY A 97 -24.27 1.83 7.30
N GLY A 98 -23.29 2.37 8.04
CA GLY A 98 -22.86 1.95 9.37
C GLY A 98 -23.84 2.27 10.50
N GLY A 99 -25.12 2.51 10.19
CA GLY A 99 -26.24 2.49 11.14
C GLY A 99 -26.55 1.08 11.66
N GLY A 100 -25.52 0.25 11.88
CA GLY A 100 -25.61 -1.18 12.17
C GLY A 100 -24.33 -1.73 12.79
N GLY A 101 -23.95 -1.26 13.98
CA GLY A 101 -23.35 -2.12 15.01
C GLY A 101 -21.90 -2.60 14.84
N ARG A 102 -20.98 -1.80 14.29
CA ARG A 102 -19.55 -1.96 14.62
C ARG A 102 -19.11 -0.77 15.44
N THR A 103 -19.35 -0.87 16.75
CA THR A 103 -18.82 0.08 17.73
C THR A 103 -17.30 -0.05 17.75
N HIS A 104 -16.55 0.48 16.79
CA HIS A 104 -15.10 0.59 16.96
C HIS A 104 -14.86 1.73 17.95
N LEU A 105 -15.00 1.45 19.25
CA LEU A 105 -14.67 2.41 20.29
C LEU A 105 -13.15 2.60 20.32
N SER A 106 -12.71 3.77 19.86
CA SER A 106 -11.31 4.17 19.99
C SER A 106 -10.99 4.49 21.45
N ILE A 107 -9.81 4.07 21.91
CA ILE A 107 -9.32 4.40 23.26
C ILE A 107 -9.20 5.93 23.41
N ASP A 108 -8.82 6.62 22.34
CA ASP A 108 -8.69 8.09 22.33
C ASP A 108 -10.04 8.78 22.57
N ASP A 109 -11.12 8.26 21.98
CA ASP A 109 -12.47 8.80 22.15
C ASP A 109 -13.00 8.60 23.58
N LEU A 110 -12.69 7.45 24.18
CA LEU A 110 -13.06 7.15 25.57
C LEU A 110 -12.32 8.06 26.56
N VAL A 111 -11.00 8.22 26.36
CA VAL A 111 -10.16 9.02 27.25
C VAL A 111 -10.52 10.50 27.15
N THR A 112 -10.65 11.05 25.94
CA THR A 112 -11.02 12.46 25.74
C THR A 112 -12.39 12.81 26.29
N ARG A 113 -13.34 11.87 26.30
CA ARG A 113 -14.69 12.09 26.80
C ARG A 113 -14.83 12.02 28.32
N ILE A 114 -13.92 11.32 29.00
CA ILE A 114 -13.94 11.13 30.48
C ILE A 114 -13.02 12.12 31.20
N LEU A 115 -11.95 12.54 30.53
CA LEU A 115 -11.09 13.63 30.99
C LEU A 115 -11.92 14.91 31.17
N ASN A 116 -11.70 15.58 32.31
CA ASN A 116 -12.29 16.87 32.62
C ASN A 116 -11.17 17.90 32.87
N GLU A 117 -11.53 19.14 33.17
CA GLU A 117 -10.57 20.23 33.41
C GLU A 117 -9.73 20.05 34.70
N GLN A 118 -9.98 19.01 35.48
CA GLN A 118 -9.28 18.72 36.73
C GLN A 118 -8.31 17.55 36.56
N TYR A 119 -7.21 17.59 37.30
CA TYR A 119 -6.27 16.47 37.33
C TYR A 119 -6.95 15.26 38.00
N GLN A 120 -7.08 14.18 37.24
CA GLN A 120 -7.60 12.88 37.69
C GLN A 120 -6.46 11.86 37.74
N SER A 121 -6.55 10.92 38.69
CA SER A 121 -5.61 9.81 38.73
C SER A 121 -5.93 8.76 37.66
N LEU A 122 -4.93 7.96 37.28
CA LEU A 122 -5.12 6.89 36.29
C LEU A 122 -6.16 5.87 36.75
N ASP A 123 -6.17 5.53 38.04
CA ASP A 123 -7.10 4.54 38.60
C ASP A 123 -8.56 5.02 38.51
N GLU A 124 -8.82 6.30 38.79
CA GLU A 124 -10.15 6.92 38.64
C GLU A 124 -10.61 6.95 37.18
N LEU A 125 -9.69 7.19 36.25
CA LEU A 125 -9.99 7.16 34.82
C LEU A 125 -10.36 5.75 34.35
N ILE A 126 -9.60 4.74 34.79
CA ILE A 126 -9.86 3.34 34.45
C ILE A 126 -11.22 2.89 35.00
N GLU A 127 -11.53 3.22 36.26
CA GLU A 127 -12.81 2.87 36.86
C GLU A 127 -13.97 3.48 36.07
N ARG A 128 -13.90 4.78 35.74
CA ARG A 128 -14.93 5.47 34.97
C ARG A 128 -15.06 4.97 33.54
N ILE A 129 -13.95 4.62 32.89
CA ILE A 129 -13.97 4.02 31.54
C ILE A 129 -14.63 2.64 31.60
N SER A 130 -14.27 1.81 32.58
CA SER A 130 -14.82 0.45 32.72
C SER A 130 -16.29 0.42 33.11
N ALA A 131 -16.76 1.44 33.85
CA ALA A 131 -18.16 1.61 34.24
C ALA A 131 -19.02 2.21 33.12
N SER A 132 -18.44 2.59 31.98
CA SER A 132 -19.18 3.13 30.85
C SER A 132 -19.96 2.01 30.13
N ASP A 133 -21.27 2.22 29.97
CA ASP A 133 -22.16 1.32 29.21
C ASP A 133 -21.67 1.10 27.77
N GLU A 134 -20.98 2.06 27.17
CA GLU A 134 -20.43 1.94 25.82
C GLU A 134 -19.32 0.88 25.75
N VAL A 135 -18.43 0.86 26.76
CA VAL A 135 -17.36 -0.13 26.88
C VAL A 135 -17.95 -1.51 27.16
N ALA A 136 -18.94 -1.60 28.06
CA ALA A 136 -19.63 -2.85 28.37
C ALA A 136 -20.32 -3.44 27.13
N ASN A 137 -21.09 -2.62 26.39
CA ASN A 137 -21.79 -3.05 25.18
C ASN A 137 -20.83 -3.45 24.06
N HIS A 138 -19.70 -2.75 23.92
CA HIS A 138 -18.67 -3.10 22.96
C HIS A 138 -17.97 -4.41 23.28
N LEU A 139 -17.55 -4.57 24.53
CA LEU A 139 -16.93 -5.81 25.00
C LEU A 139 -17.89 -6.98 24.84
N GLN A 140 -19.17 -6.81 25.16
CA GLN A 140 -20.19 -7.83 24.92
C GLN A 140 -20.25 -8.26 23.45
N GLY A 141 -20.36 -7.31 22.52
CA GLY A 141 -20.40 -7.61 21.09
C GLY A 141 -19.13 -8.31 20.58
N GLN A 142 -17.94 -7.89 21.05
CA GLN A 142 -16.67 -8.55 20.72
C GLN A 142 -16.60 -9.97 21.28
N ILE A 143 -17.02 -10.17 22.52
CA ILE A 143 -17.04 -11.47 23.20
C ILE A 143 -18.03 -12.41 22.49
N GLU A 144 -19.24 -11.98 22.17
CA GLU A 144 -20.23 -12.77 21.45
C GLU A 144 -19.70 -13.23 20.08
N ASN A 145 -19.17 -12.29 19.28
CA ASN A 145 -18.58 -12.61 17.98
C ASN A 145 -17.42 -13.61 18.11
N ARG A 146 -16.58 -13.47 19.14
CA ARG A 146 -15.48 -14.39 19.40
C ARG A 146 -15.97 -15.76 19.87
N LEU A 147 -17.01 -15.82 20.69
CA LEU A 147 -17.62 -17.06 21.16
C LEU A 147 -18.27 -17.82 20.02
N TYR A 148 -19.02 -17.16 19.13
CA TYR A 148 -19.53 -17.78 17.91
C TYR A 148 -18.41 -18.32 17.02
N SER A 149 -17.33 -17.55 16.83
CA SER A 149 -16.17 -17.98 16.06
C SER A 149 -15.46 -19.19 16.68
N LEU A 150 -15.41 -19.27 18.01
CA LEU A 150 -14.83 -20.40 18.74
C LEU A 150 -15.74 -21.63 18.70
N ALA A 151 -17.06 -21.43 18.66
CA ALA A 151 -18.05 -22.49 18.57
C ALA A 151 -18.01 -23.15 17.19
N GLU A 152 -17.87 -22.35 16.13
CA GLU A 152 -17.65 -22.82 14.77
C GLU A 152 -16.38 -23.69 14.67
N LYS A 153 -15.34 -23.33 15.42
CA LYS A 153 -14.09 -24.10 15.53
C LYS A 153 -14.19 -25.29 16.49
N GLY A 154 -15.37 -25.56 17.06
CA GLY A 154 -15.61 -26.67 17.98
C GLY A 154 -14.94 -26.56 19.35
N ARG A 155 -14.39 -25.39 19.70
CA ARG A 155 -13.62 -25.17 20.95
C ARG A 155 -14.49 -24.69 22.12
N VAL A 156 -15.70 -24.23 21.85
CA VAL A 156 -16.69 -23.87 22.88
C VAL A 156 -18.05 -24.44 22.51
N GLU A 157 -18.86 -24.74 23.53
CA GLU A 157 -20.23 -25.21 23.39
C GLU A 157 -21.17 -24.24 24.10
N TYR A 158 -22.34 -24.01 23.50
CA TYR A 158 -23.40 -23.19 24.07
C TYR A 158 -24.55 -24.07 24.53
N GLN A 159 -24.97 -23.91 25.79
CA GLN A 159 -26.17 -24.55 26.32
C GLN A 159 -27.14 -23.51 26.86
N ARG A 160 -28.38 -23.55 26.36
CA ARG A 160 -29.46 -22.67 26.80
C ARG A 160 -29.68 -22.83 28.31
N GLY A 161 -29.54 -21.74 29.07
CA GLY A 161 -29.68 -21.70 30.53
C GLY A 161 -28.39 -21.89 31.33
N HIS A 162 -27.29 -22.33 30.71
CA HIS A 162 -25.98 -22.50 31.37
C HIS A 162 -24.89 -21.60 30.77
N GLY A 163 -25.08 -21.11 29.54
CA GLY A 163 -24.16 -20.19 28.88
C GLY A 163 -23.12 -20.91 28.03
N TRP A 164 -21.91 -20.34 27.98
CA TRP A 164 -20.81 -20.82 27.14
C TRP A 164 -19.80 -21.60 27.97
N ARG A 165 -19.38 -22.77 27.49
CA ARG A 165 -18.32 -23.58 28.11
C ARG A 165 -17.22 -23.85 27.10
N LEU A 166 -15.96 -23.81 27.55
CA LEU A 166 -14.84 -24.36 26.78
C LEU A 166 -14.99 -25.87 26.65
N LYS A 167 -14.78 -26.38 25.44
CA LYS A 167 -14.67 -27.81 25.19
C LYS A 167 -13.19 -28.16 25.33
N GLU A 168 -12.83 -28.88 26.38
CA GLU A 168 -11.48 -29.44 26.50
C GLU A 168 -11.30 -30.45 25.36
N GLU A 169 -10.30 -30.21 24.52
CA GLU A 169 -9.80 -31.22 23.57
C GLU A 169 -9.20 -32.36 24.40
N ASN A 170 -9.74 -33.57 24.20
CA ASN A 170 -9.15 -34.80 24.73
C ASN A 170 -8.17 -35.37 23.70
#